data_AF-A0A9W5PK90-F1
#
_entry.id   AF-A0A9W5PK90-F1
#
_cell.length_a   1.000
_cell.length_b   1.000
_cell.length_c   1.000
_cell.angle_alpha   90.00
_cell.angle_beta   90.00
_cell.angle_gamma   90.00
#
_symmetry.space_group_name_H-M   'P 1'
#
loop_
_entity.id
_entity.type
_entity.pdbx_description
1 polymer ?
#
loop_
_entity_poly.entity_id
_entity_poly.type
_entity_poly.pdbx_seq_one_letter_code
_entity_poly.pdbx_strand_id
1 'polypeptide(L)'
;MKHSIGNVSTSYIIRLILNDLDGFITAGKREFNFCSESGLSSVEELLADWLEWFNDYPQGISPDELKEIEREIGELMGSMSIWSQHSEEREEFIKIFSSYFGEYMGFFNLVKGVYIEALKDDLSY
;
A
#
# COMPACT_ATOMS: atom_id res chain seq x y z
N MET A 1 -7.93 8.72 -21.49
CA MET A 1 -8.75 9.53 -20.57
C MET A 1 -7.88 9.84 -19.35
N LYS A 2 -7.90 11.07 -18.80
CA LYS A 2 -7.23 11.35 -17.52
C LYS A 2 -8.12 10.79 -16.41
N HIS A 3 -7.75 9.64 -15.86
CA HIS A 3 -8.40 9.08 -14.69
C HIS A 3 -7.91 9.87 -13.47
N SER A 4 -8.59 10.97 -13.12
CA SER A 4 -8.45 11.55 -11.79
C SER A 4 -9.50 10.87 -10.91
N ILE A 5 -9.10 9.79 -10.24
CA ILE A 5 -9.90 9.19 -9.18
C ILE A 5 -9.92 10.24 -8.06
N GLY A 6 -11.10 10.79 -7.77
CA GLY A 6 -11.23 11.87 -6.78
C GLY A 6 -10.69 11.45 -5.41
N ASN A 7 -10.20 12.42 -4.64
CA ASN A 7 -9.50 12.23 -3.36
C ASN A 7 -10.21 11.23 -2.41
N VAL A 8 -11.54 11.29 -2.31
CA VAL A 8 -12.35 10.38 -1.47
C VAL A 8 -12.28 8.91 -1.94
N SER A 9 -12.33 8.68 -3.26
CA SER A 9 -12.28 7.33 -3.83
C SER A 9 -10.89 6.71 -3.67
N THR A 10 -9.84 7.52 -3.82
CA THR A 10 -8.45 7.12 -3.59
C THR A 10 -8.22 6.74 -2.13
N SER A 11 -8.66 7.58 -1.20
CA SER A 11 -8.58 7.30 0.24
C SER A 11 -9.27 5.98 0.62
N TYR A 12 -10.47 5.73 0.08
CA TYR A 12 -11.18 4.49 0.36
C TYR A 12 -10.44 3.25 -0.17
N ILE A 13 -9.87 3.32 -1.38
CA ILE A 13 -9.09 2.22 -1.96
C ILE A 13 -7.83 1.95 -1.12
N ILE A 14 -7.09 3.00 -0.72
CA ILE A 14 -5.92 2.87 0.15
C ILE A 14 -6.29 2.17 1.46
N ARG A 15 -7.40 2.57 2.09
CA ARG A 15 -7.88 1.94 3.33
C ARG A 15 -8.21 0.47 3.14
N LEU A 16 -8.89 0.09 2.05
CA LEU A 16 -9.18 -1.32 1.77
C LEU A 16 -7.88 -2.13 1.66
N ILE A 17 -6.94 -1.63 0.87
CA ILE A 17 -5.66 -2.30 0.61
C ILE A 17 -4.83 -2.43 1.90
N LEU A 18 -4.73 -1.37 2.70
CA LEU A 18 -3.91 -1.36 3.91
C LEU A 18 -4.54 -2.14 5.07
N ASN A 19 -5.86 -2.13 5.20
CA ASN A 19 -6.54 -2.98 6.19
C ASN A 19 -6.37 -4.46 5.85
N ASP A 20 -6.47 -4.83 4.57
CA ASP A 20 -6.24 -6.21 4.14
C ASP A 20 -4.76 -6.61 4.28
N LEU A 21 -3.82 -5.68 4.03
CA LEU A 21 -2.41 -5.88 4.31
C LEU A 21 -2.13 -6.15 5.80
N ASP A 22 -2.74 -5.39 6.71
CA ASP A 22 -2.61 -5.62 8.17
C ASP A 22 -3.17 -6.99 8.57
N GLY A 23 -4.31 -7.38 8.01
CA GLY A 23 -4.86 -8.73 8.16
C GLY A 23 -3.91 -9.82 7.65
N PHE A 24 -3.27 -9.57 6.50
CA PHE A 24 -2.29 -10.48 5.92
C PHE A 24 -1.06 -10.64 6.80
N ILE A 25 -0.54 -9.55 7.37
CA ILE A 25 0.61 -9.56 8.28
C ILE A 25 0.29 -10.29 9.59
N THR A 26 -0.86 -9.97 10.20
CA THR A 26 -1.20 -10.44 11.55
C THR A 26 -1.73 -11.88 11.56
N ALA A 27 -2.51 -12.26 10.55
CA ALA A 27 -3.20 -13.54 10.50
C ALA A 27 -2.77 -14.45 9.35
N GLY A 28 -1.90 -13.99 8.44
CA GLY A 28 -1.52 -14.72 7.23
C GLY A 28 -2.67 -14.88 6.24
N LYS A 29 -3.72 -14.07 6.36
CA LYS A 29 -4.95 -14.16 5.56
C LYS A 29 -5.18 -12.86 4.83
N ARG A 30 -5.36 -12.95 3.51
CA ARG A 30 -5.85 -11.86 2.67
C ARG A 30 -7.32 -12.10 2.31
N GLU A 31 -8.11 -11.05 2.36
CA GLU A 31 -9.51 -10.97 1.91
C GLU A 31 -9.56 -10.83 0.39
N PHE A 32 -8.70 -9.97 -0.18
CA PHE A 32 -8.71 -9.68 -1.62
C PHE A 32 -7.54 -10.37 -2.29
N ASN A 33 -7.80 -11.30 -3.21
CA ASN A 33 -6.77 -11.94 -4.04
C ASN A 33 -6.68 -11.31 -5.43
N PHE A 34 -6.47 -9.99 -5.46
CA PHE A 34 -6.33 -9.19 -6.70
C PHE A 34 -5.12 -9.57 -7.57
N CYS A 35 -4.24 -10.49 -7.12
CA CYS A 35 -3.15 -11.05 -7.94
C CYS A 35 -3.57 -12.32 -8.71
N SER A 36 -4.83 -12.76 -8.63
CA SER A 36 -5.31 -13.97 -9.30
C SER A 36 -5.58 -13.73 -10.80
N GLU A 37 -5.12 -14.63 -11.66
CA GLU A 37 -5.39 -14.59 -13.11
C GLU A 37 -6.85 -14.91 -13.49
N SER A 38 -7.65 -15.42 -12.55
CA SER A 38 -9.05 -15.76 -12.79
C SER A 38 -9.91 -15.71 -11.53
N GLY A 39 -11.22 -15.52 -11.72
CA GLY A 39 -12.21 -15.59 -10.64
C GLY A 39 -12.22 -14.39 -9.71
N LEU A 40 -11.72 -13.23 -10.15
CA LEU A 40 -11.78 -11.99 -9.40
C LEU A 40 -13.24 -11.53 -9.23
N SER A 41 -13.58 -11.08 -8.04
CA SER A 41 -14.80 -10.31 -7.81
C SER A 41 -14.67 -8.91 -8.41
N SER A 42 -15.80 -8.22 -8.63
CA SER A 42 -15.77 -6.84 -9.14
C SER A 42 -14.99 -5.86 -8.25
N VAL A 43 -14.85 -6.15 -6.96
CA VAL A 43 -14.02 -5.35 -6.05
C VAL A 43 -12.54 -5.65 -6.28
N GLU A 44 -12.17 -6.92 -6.43
CA GLU A 44 -10.77 -7.28 -6.71
C GLU A 44 -10.33 -6.80 -8.10
N GLU A 45 -11.20 -6.83 -9.11
CA GLU A 45 -10.96 -6.22 -10.42
C GLU A 45 -10.70 -4.71 -10.29
N LEU A 46 -11.53 -4.00 -9.52
CA LEU A 46 -11.34 -2.57 -9.24
C LEU A 46 -9.99 -2.29 -8.58
N LEU A 47 -9.60 -3.11 -7.60
CA LEU A 47 -8.32 -2.97 -6.90
C LEU A 47 -7.14 -3.27 -7.83
N ALA A 48 -7.23 -4.31 -8.65
CA ALA A 48 -6.23 -4.67 -9.64
C ALA A 48 -6.05 -3.55 -10.68
N ASP A 49 -7.14 -3.05 -11.27
CA ASP A 49 -7.13 -1.94 -12.23
C ASP A 49 -6.51 -0.68 -11.62
N TRP A 50 -6.83 -0.38 -10.35
CA TRP A 50 -6.27 0.79 -9.64
C TRP A 50 -4.77 0.64 -9.40
N LEU A 51 -4.33 -0.54 -8.97
CA LEU A 51 -2.92 -0.84 -8.73
C LEU A 51 -2.10 -0.86 -10.02
N GLU A 52 -2.66 -1.38 -11.12
CA GLU A 52 -2.06 -1.32 -12.45
C GLU A 52 -1.94 0.12 -12.94
N TRP A 53 -3.00 0.92 -12.79
CA TRP A 53 -2.94 2.35 -13.09
C TRP A 53 -1.85 3.07 -12.28
N PHE A 54 -1.69 2.71 -11.00
CA PHE A 54 -0.66 3.27 -10.13
C PHE A 54 0.76 2.85 -10.56
N ASN A 55 0.95 1.60 -11.03
CA ASN A 55 2.23 1.10 -11.55
C ASN A 55 2.75 1.95 -12.71
N ASP A 56 1.88 2.30 -13.64
CA ASP A 56 2.26 3.00 -14.85
C ASP A 56 2.67 4.45 -14.59
N TYR A 57 2.16 5.09 -13.53
CA TYR A 57 2.35 6.54 -13.40
C TYR A 57 2.03 7.12 -12.01
N PRO A 58 3.03 7.64 -11.28
CA PRO A 58 2.79 8.77 -10.39
C PRO A 58 2.74 10.11 -11.15
N GLN A 59 3.16 10.21 -12.43
CA GLN A 59 3.31 11.53 -13.08
C GLN A 59 1.98 12.22 -13.51
N GLY A 60 0.84 11.61 -13.18
CA GLY A 60 -0.51 12.13 -13.39
C GLY A 60 -1.12 12.62 -12.09
N ILE A 61 -0.52 12.23 -10.97
CA ILE A 61 -0.83 12.67 -9.61
C ILE A 61 0.01 13.93 -9.37
N SER A 62 -0.63 14.99 -8.87
CA SER A 62 0.11 16.19 -8.50
C SER A 62 1.03 15.90 -7.30
N PRO A 63 2.16 16.61 -7.13
CA PRO A 63 3.01 16.43 -5.95
C PRO A 63 2.27 16.62 -4.62
N ASP A 64 1.25 17.48 -4.58
CA ASP A 64 0.43 17.70 -3.39
C ASP A 64 -0.52 16.53 -3.11
N GLU A 65 -1.18 15.97 -4.14
CA GLU A 65 -1.95 14.72 -3.98
C GLU A 65 -1.08 13.56 -3.53
N LEU A 66 0.13 13.42 -4.09
CA LEU A 66 1.04 12.34 -3.70
C LEU A 66 1.40 12.44 -2.21
N LYS A 67 1.68 13.65 -1.72
CA LYS A 67 1.93 13.89 -0.29
C LYS A 67 0.72 13.57 0.58
N GLU A 68 -0.49 13.86 0.12
CA GLU A 68 -1.71 13.50 0.84
C GLU A 68 -1.88 11.98 0.93
N ILE A 69 -1.60 11.26 -0.17
CA ILE A 69 -1.59 9.80 -0.21
C ILE A 69 -0.54 9.24 0.75
N GLU A 70 0.70 9.74 0.70
CA GLU A 70 1.79 9.32 1.60
C GLU A 70 1.42 9.54 3.07
N ARG A 71 0.81 10.69 3.39
CA ARG A 71 0.32 10.99 4.75
C ARG A 71 -0.75 9.99 5.18
N GLU A 72 -1.74 9.72 4.34
CA GLU A 72 -2.80 8.77 4.65
C GLU A 72 -2.26 7.35 4.86
N ILE A 73 -1.33 6.90 4.01
CA ILE A 73 -0.64 5.62 4.19
C ILE A 73 0.09 5.60 5.54
N GLY A 74 0.83 6.67 5.87
CA GLY A 74 1.56 6.77 7.14
C GLY A 74 0.63 6.71 8.36
N GLU A 75 -0.50 7.43 8.32
CA GLU A 75 -1.52 7.40 9.37
C GLU A 75 -2.12 6.00 9.57
N LEU A 76 -2.42 5.29 8.48
CA LEU A 76 -2.96 3.92 8.53
C LEU A 76 -1.93 2.89 8.99
N MET A 77 -0.68 3.04 8.55
CA MET A 77 0.41 2.17 8.98
C MET A 77 0.77 2.40 10.45
N GLY A 78 0.58 3.61 10.97
CA GLY A 78 0.92 3.98 12.34
C GLY A 78 0.26 3.08 13.40
N SER A 79 -0.91 2.51 13.11
CA SER A 79 -1.60 1.58 14.00
C SER A 79 -1.25 0.10 13.78
N MET A 80 -0.46 -0.24 12.75
CA MET A 80 -0.11 -1.62 12.42
C MET A 80 1.02 -2.16 13.31
N SER A 81 1.06 -3.48 13.48
CA SER A 81 2.10 -4.19 14.25
C SER A 81 3.35 -4.48 13.41
N ILE A 82 3.88 -3.45 12.73
CA ILE A 82 5.02 -3.55 11.79
C ILE A 82 6.27 -2.79 12.25
N TRP A 83 6.18 -2.07 13.36
CA TRP A 83 7.25 -1.21 13.84
C TRP A 83 8.25 -2.00 14.68
N SER A 84 9.48 -2.14 14.17
CA SER A 84 10.57 -2.83 14.86
C SER A 84 11.83 -1.99 14.92
N GLN A 85 12.66 -2.20 15.95
CA GLN A 85 14.00 -1.61 16.06
C GLN A 85 15.08 -2.50 15.42
N HIS A 86 14.75 -3.75 15.08
CA HIS A 86 15.69 -4.70 14.50
C HIS A 86 15.64 -4.65 12.97
N SER A 87 16.80 -4.50 12.33
CA SER A 87 16.90 -4.43 10.87
C SER A 87 16.40 -5.69 10.17
N GLU A 88 16.62 -6.87 10.78
CA GLU A 88 16.17 -8.16 10.25
C GLU A 88 14.63 -8.24 10.18
N GLU A 89 13.95 -7.90 11.27
CA GLU A 89 12.47 -7.86 11.32
C GLU A 89 11.91 -6.82 10.32
N ARG A 90 12.57 -5.68 10.17
CA ARG A 90 12.17 -4.67 9.17
C ARG A 90 12.25 -5.21 7.74
N GLU A 91 13.30 -5.97 7.42
CA GLU A 91 13.44 -6.61 6.12
C GLU A 91 12.38 -7.70 5.90
N GLU A 92 11.98 -8.42 6.95
CA GLU A 92 10.88 -9.39 6.90
C GLU A 92 9.54 -8.71 6.57
N PHE A 93 9.21 -7.59 7.20
CA PHE A 93 8.01 -6.83 6.84
C PHE A 93 8.02 -6.35 5.39
N ILE A 94 9.17 -5.85 4.90
CA ILE A 94 9.30 -5.45 3.50
C ILE A 94 9.08 -6.62 2.54
N LYS A 95 9.56 -7.83 2.90
CA LYS A 95 9.29 -9.05 2.12
C LYS A 95 7.81 -9.43 2.15
N ILE A 96 7.14 -9.28 3.29
CA ILE A 96 5.69 -9.51 3.41
C ILE A 96 4.91 -8.54 2.54
N PHE A 97 5.25 -7.24 2.57
CA PHE A 97 4.62 -6.24 1.70
C PHE A 97 4.80 -6.62 0.22
N SER A 98 6.02 -6.99 -0.18
CA SER A 98 6.30 -7.42 -1.55
C SER A 98 5.49 -8.66 -1.93
N SER A 99 5.35 -9.63 -1.03
CA SER A 99 4.53 -10.83 -1.25
C SER A 99 3.05 -10.52 -1.38
N TYR A 100 2.55 -9.52 -0.65
CA TYR A 100 1.15 -9.11 -0.69
C TYR A 100 0.80 -8.42 -2.01
N PHE A 101 1.65 -7.48 -2.45
CA PHE A 101 1.43 -6.71 -3.67
C PHE A 101 1.77 -7.47 -4.97
N GLY A 102 2.61 -8.50 -4.91
CA GLY A 102 2.95 -9.30 -6.09
C GLY A 102 3.60 -8.44 -7.18
N GLU A 103 2.94 -8.34 -8.35
CA GLU A 103 3.42 -7.57 -9.50
C GLU A 103 3.12 -6.06 -9.44
N TYR A 104 2.32 -5.61 -8.46
CA TYR A 104 1.92 -4.22 -8.30
C TYR A 104 3.00 -3.38 -7.59
N MET A 105 4.16 -3.24 -8.25
CA MET A 105 5.37 -2.66 -7.68
C MET A 105 5.30 -1.14 -7.42
N GLY A 106 4.47 -0.39 -8.14
CA GLY A 106 4.32 1.06 -7.99
C GLY A 106 3.81 1.44 -6.61
N PHE A 107 2.63 0.91 -6.23
CA PHE A 107 2.05 1.19 -4.92
C PHE A 107 2.84 0.52 -3.79
N PHE A 108 3.37 -0.69 -4.02
CA PHE A 108 4.32 -1.31 -3.10
C PHE A 108 5.51 -0.40 -2.77
N ASN A 109 6.14 0.21 -3.78
CA ASN A 109 7.28 1.10 -3.57
C ASN A 109 6.89 2.34 -2.76
N LEU A 110 5.67 2.85 -2.93
CA LEU A 110 5.16 3.96 -2.11
C LEU A 110 4.98 3.54 -0.65
N VAL A 111 4.30 2.42 -0.39
CA VAL A 111 4.10 1.87 0.96
C VAL A 111 5.45 1.60 1.64
N LYS A 112 6.40 0.99 0.91
CA LYS A 112 7.76 0.76 1.38
C LYS A 112 8.49 2.07 1.69
N GLY A 113 8.34 3.09 0.84
CA GLY A 113 8.93 4.41 1.04
C GLY A 113 8.44 5.04 2.35
N VAL A 114 7.12 5.10 2.53
CA VAL A 114 6.48 5.63 3.74
C VAL A 114 6.94 4.88 4.99
N TYR A 115 6.99 3.54 4.93
CA TYR A 115 7.49 2.71 6.03
C TYR A 115 8.93 3.05 6.42
N ILE A 116 9.83 3.18 5.45
CA ILE A 116 11.24 3.48 5.71
C ILE A 116 11.42 4.90 6.25
N GLU A 117 10.69 5.88 5.74
CA GLU A 117 10.75 7.27 6.24
C GLU A 117 10.22 7.35 7.68
N ALA A 118 9.09 6.71 7.99
CA ALA A 118 8.55 6.68 9.35
C ALA A 118 9.54 6.07 10.37
N LEU A 119 10.30 5.04 9.97
CA LEU A 119 11.34 4.45 10.82
C LEU A 119 12.53 5.38 11.09
N LYS A 120 12.82 6.34 10.20
CA LYS A 120 13.89 7.32 10.42
C LYS A 120 13.48 8.36 11.46
N ASP A 121 12.22 8.76 11.45
CA ASP A 121 11.68 9.71 12.43
C ASP A 121 11.67 9.11 13.84
N ASP A 122 11.32 7.83 13.98
CA ASP A 122 11.35 7.10 15.26
C ASP A 122 12.76 6.81 15.80
N LEU A 123 13.76 6.64 14.92
CA LEU A 123 15.15 6.41 15.32
C LEU A 123 15.90 7.70 15.71
N SER A 124 15.28 8.86 15.52
CA SER A 124 15.89 10.17 15.76
C SER A 124 15.67 10.72 17.18
N TYR A 125 15.05 9.94 18.07
CA TYR A 125 14.73 10.32 19.46
C TYR A 125 15.51 9.54 20.52
#